data_AF-A0A7X8M9Z2-F1
#
_entry.id   AF-A0A7X8M9Z2-F1
#
_cell.length_a   1.000
_cell.length_b   1.000
_cell.length_c   1.000
_cell.angle_alpha   90.00
_cell.angle_beta   90.00
_cell.angle_gamma   90.00
#
_symmetry.space_group_name_H-M   'P 1'
#
loop_
_entity.id
_entity.type
_entity.pdbx_description
1 polymer ?
#
loop_
_entity_poly.entity_id
_entity_poly.type
_entity_poly.pdbx_seq_one_letter_code
_entity_poly.pdbx_strand_id
1 'polypeptide(L)' 'VFTTDIRSDADLVIYETTDAWAASESPVWCYTDIQGEADKIICFVDSQWEADLTVFKTDVSSDAGWNNTGKSGLL' A
#
# COMPACT_ATOMS: atom_id res chain seq x y z
N VAL A 1 0.39 6.14 -6.74
CA VAL A 1 0.91 4.83 -6.31
C VAL A 1 0.84 3.88 -7.48
N PHE A 2 1.91 3.14 -7.76
CA PHE A 2 1.96 2.13 -8.82
C PHE A 2 1.99 0.74 -8.20
N THR A 3 1.12 -0.17 -8.65
CA THR A 3 1.11 -1.56 -8.18
C THR A 3 2.03 -2.38 -9.08
N THR A 4 3.06 -2.97 -8.51
CA THR A 4 3.96 -3.90 -9.21
C THR A 4 3.65 -5.34 -8.80
N ASP A 5 3.84 -6.27 -9.73
CA ASP A 5 3.79 -7.72 -9.47
C ASP A 5 5.16 -8.27 -9.01
N ILE A 6 6.17 -7.41 -8.88
CA ILE A 6 7.53 -7.80 -8.49
C ILE A 6 7.87 -7.20 -7.14
N ARG A 7 7.89 -8.03 -6.08
CA ARG A 7 8.22 -7.59 -4.71
C ARG A 7 9.54 -6.83 -4.58
N SER A 8 10.54 -7.19 -5.38
CA SER A 8 11.88 -6.62 -5.30
C SER A 8 11.96 -5.21 -5.89
N ASP A 9 10.98 -4.85 -6.71
CA ASP A 9 10.86 -3.52 -7.34
C ASP A 9 9.99 -2.58 -6.48
N ALA A 10 9.22 -3.15 -5.54
CA ALA A 10 8.36 -2.37 -4.65
C ALA A 10 9.14 -1.70 -3.53
N ASP A 11 8.79 -0.43 -3.29
CA ASP A 11 9.22 0.33 -2.11
C ASP A 11 8.45 -0.11 -0.85
N LEU A 12 7.21 -0.57 -1.00
CA LEU A 12 6.33 -0.99 0.09
C LEU A 12 5.56 -2.25 -0.30
N VAL A 13 5.64 -3.29 0.52
CA VAL A 13 4.81 -4.48 0.39
C VAL A 13 3.59 -4.26 1.26
N ILE A 14 2.41 -4.15 0.65
CA ILE A 14 1.12 -3.94 1.32
C ILE A 14 0.36 -5.26 1.45
N TYR A 15 -0.35 -5.43 2.56
CA TYR A 15 -1.32 -6.50 2.73
C TYR A 15 -2.72 -5.93 2.63
N GLU A 16 -3.51 -6.38 1.65
CA GLU A 16 -4.92 -6.01 1.56
C GLU A 16 -5.74 -6.89 2.48
N THR A 17 -6.57 -6.26 3.32
CA THR A 17 -7.56 -6.96 4.11
C THR A 17 -8.91 -6.25 3.99
N THR A 18 -9.98 -7.01 4.19
CA THR A 18 -11.33 -6.47 4.38
C THR A 18 -11.61 -6.08 5.82
N ASP A 19 -10.75 -6.47 6.76
CA ASP A 19 -10.89 -6.14 8.17
C ASP A 19 -10.27 -4.78 8.50
N ALA A 20 -11.09 -3.74 8.62
CA ALA A 20 -10.64 -2.39 8.99
C ALA A 20 -9.84 -2.38 10.32
N TRP A 21 -10.16 -3.27 11.25
CA TRP A 21 -9.43 -3.42 12.51
C TRP A 21 -7.99 -3.91 12.31
N ALA A 22 -7.76 -4.75 11.30
CA ALA A 22 -6.42 -5.22 10.95
C ALA A 22 -5.64 -4.16 10.14
N ALA A 23 -6.34 -3.27 9.43
CA ALA A 23 -5.78 -2.16 8.68
C ALA A 23 -5.56 -0.88 9.49
N SER A 24 -5.42 -0.98 10.82
CA SER A 24 -5.21 0.19 11.69
C SER A 24 -3.86 0.87 11.46
N GLU A 25 -2.89 0.19 10.83
CA GLU A 25 -1.54 0.69 10.62
C GLU A 25 -0.89 0.12 9.35
N SER A 26 -0.01 0.93 8.74
CA SER A 26 0.80 0.48 7.60
C SER A 26 1.74 -0.63 8.06
N PRO A 27 1.90 -1.72 7.29
CA PRO A 27 1.63 -1.84 5.84
C PRO A 27 0.28 -2.51 5.47
N VAL A 28 -0.68 -2.60 6.39
CA VAL A 28 -1.98 -3.22 6.10
C VAL A 28 -2.97 -2.19 5.56
N TRP A 29 -3.55 -2.46 4.39
CA TRP A 29 -4.47 -1.56 3.69
C TRP A 29 -5.87 -2.19 3.63
N CYS A 30 -6.88 -1.37 3.87
CA CYS A 30 -8.29 -1.73 3.69
C CYS A 30 -8.90 -0.72 2.72
N TYR A 31 -9.47 -1.22 1.63
CA TYR A 31 -10.19 -0.39 0.68
C TYR A 31 -11.65 -0.30 1.12
N THR A 32 -12.15 0.92 1.19
CA THR A 32 -13.58 1.19 1.39
C THR A 32 -14.04 2.14 0.29
N ASP A 33 -15.25 1.88 -0.22
CA ASP A 33 -15.91 2.76 -1.18
C ASP A 33 -16.48 4.03 -0.50
N ILE A 34 -16.53 4.04 0.83
CA ILE A 34 -17.09 5.14 1.61
C ILE A 34 -15.98 6.12 1.99
N GLN A 35 -15.94 7.26 1.30
CA GLN A 35 -14.94 8.33 1.54
C GLN A 35 -14.87 8.81 3.00
N GLY A 36 -15.97 8.73 3.76
CA GLY A 36 -16.01 9.15 5.16
C GLY A 36 -15.33 8.17 6.14
N GLU A 37 -15.11 6.92 5.71
CA GLU A 37 -14.39 5.90 6.49
C GLU A 37 -12.92 5.80 6.07
N ALA A 38 -12.55 6.39 4.93
CA ALA A 38 -11.19 6.37 4.45
C ALA A 38 -10.36 7.46 5.15
N ASP A 39 -9.38 7.05 5.96
CA ASP A 39 -8.39 7.96 6.54
C ASP A 39 -7.52 8.64 5.48
N LYS A 40 -7.26 7.94 4.36
CA LYS A 40 -6.38 8.41 3.28
C LYS A 40 -6.94 8.08 1.91
N ILE A 41 -6.74 9.01 0.98
CA ILE A 41 -7.08 8.82 -0.43
C ILE A 41 -5.81 8.43 -1.18
N ILE A 42 -5.83 7.26 -1.82
CA ILE A 42 -4.70 6.73 -2.57
C ILE A 42 -5.10 6.67 -4.05
N CYS A 43 -4.30 7.29 -4.91
CA CYS A 43 -4.50 7.23 -6.35
C CYS A 43 -3.58 6.18 -6.97
N PHE A 44 -4.17 5.19 -7.64
CA PHE A 44 -3.42 4.23 -8.45
C PHE A 44 -3.18 4.80 -9.85
N VAL A 45 -1.95 4.67 -10.33
CA VAL A 45 -1.54 5.05 -11.68
C VAL A 45 -1.03 3.81 -12.41
N ASP A 46 -1.16 3.79 -13.73
CA ASP A 46 -0.70 2.70 -14.59
C ASP A 46 0.81 2.71 -14.83
N SER A 47 1.52 3.80 -14.51
CA SER A 47 2.94 3.95 -14.78
C SER A 47 3.74 4.25 -13.50
N GLN A 48 4.83 3.50 -13.28
CA GLN A 48 5.78 3.77 -12.20
C GLN A 48 6.38 5.19 -12.23
N TRP A 49 6.53 5.77 -13.42
CA TRP A 49 7.13 7.11 -13.60
C TRP A 49 6.25 8.24 -13.08
N GLU A 50 4.94 8.01 -13.01
CA GLU A 50 3.94 8.94 -12.49
C GLU A 50 3.65 8.70 -11.02
N ALA A 51 4.10 7.56 -10.47
CA ALA A 51 3.91 7.20 -9.08
C ALA A 51 5.07 7.68 -8.21
N ASP A 52 4.74 8.33 -7.10
CA ASP A 52 5.73 8.60 -6.04
C ASP A 52 6.15 7.33 -5.28
N LEU A 53 5.25 6.34 -5.23
CA LEU A 53 5.40 5.11 -4.45
C LEU A 53 5.01 3.89 -5.27
N THR A 54 5.92 2.91 -5.32
CA THR A 54 5.67 1.59 -5.91
C THR A 54 5.31 0.61 -4.79
N VAL A 55 4.13 -0.02 -4.90
CA VAL A 55 3.62 -0.97 -3.90
C VAL A 55 3.46 -2.36 -4.50
N PHE A 56 3.74 -3.39 -3.70
CA PHE A 56 3.46 -4.78 -4.05
C PHE A 56 2.39 -5.33 -3.12
N LYS A 57 1.34 -5.92 -3.68
CA LYS A 57 0.26 -6.53 -2.89
C LYS A 57 0.64 -7.97 -2.54
N THR A 58 0.76 -8.25 -1.25
CA THR A 58 0.93 -9.61 -0.73
C THR A 58 -0.36 -10.11 -0.09
N ASP A 59 -0.56 -11.43 -0.11
CA ASP A 59 -1.64 -12.10 0.62
C ASP A 59 -1.21 -12.52 2.04
N VAL A 60 0.03 -12.23 2.43
CA VAL A 60 0.58 -12.62 3.74
C VAL A 60 0.96 -11.38 4.53
N SER A 61 0.22 -11.10 5.61
CA SER A 61 0.48 -9.96 6.49
C SER A 61 1.89 -9.94 7.09
N SER A 62 2.48 -11.11 7.35
CA SER A 62 3.86 -11.22 7.86
C SER A 62 4.94 -10.82 6.85
N ASP A 63 4.62 -10.80 5.55
CA ASP A 63 5.53 -10.39 4.48
C ASP A 63 5.39 -8.90 4.15
N ALA A 64 4.31 -8.27 4.64
CA ALA A 64 4.06 -6.86 4.43
C ALA A 64 5.06 -6.02 5.24
N GLY A 65 5.60 -4.99 4.59
CA GLY A 65 6.66 -4.17 5.17
C GLY A 65 7.21 -3.14 4.20
N TRP A 66 7.87 -2.12 4.74
CA TRP A 66 8.58 -1.14 3.94
C TRP A 66 9.92 -1.72 3.48
N ASN A 67 10.09 -1.89 2.17
CA ASN A 67 11.41 -2.15 1.58
C ASN A 67 12.26 -0.86 1.61
N ASN A 68 11.61 0.29 1.40
CA ASN A 68 12.26 1.59 1.37
C ASN A 68 11.71 2.51 2.46
N THR A 69 12.32 2.45 3.65
CA THR A 69 11.94 3.28 4.80
C THR A 69 12.18 4.78 4.57
N GLY A 70 12.96 5.18 3.55
CA GLY A 70 13.15 6.59 3.21
C GLY A 70 11.88 7.25 2.67
N LYS A 71 10.96 6.46 2.11
CA LYS A 71 9.67 6.92 1.58
C LYS A 71 8.51 6.73 2.55
N SER A 72 8.75 6.16 3.74
CA SER A 72 7.68 5.90 4.71
C SER A 72 7.01 7.15 5.26
N GLY A 73 7.66 8.32 5.14
CA GLY A 73 7.07 9.60 5.54
C GLY A 73 6.15 10.23 4.50
N LEU A 74 6.00 9.65 3.31
CA LEU A 74 5.05 10.11 2.28
C LEU A 74 3.62 9.63 2.56
N LEU A 75 3.45 8.66 3.46
CA LEU A 75 2.19 8.11 3.91
C LEU A 75 1.92 8.58 5.33
#